data_AF-A0A419G821-F1
#
_entry.id   AF-A0A419G821-F1
#
_cell.length_a   1.000
_cell.length_b   1.000
_cell.length_c   1.000
_cell.angle_alpha   90.00
_cell.angle_beta   90.00
_cell.angle_gamma   90.00
#
_symmetry.space_group_name_H-M   'P 1'
#
loop_
_entity.id
_entity.type
_entity.pdbx_description
1 polymer ?
#
loop_
_entity_poly.entity_id
_entity_poly.type
_entity_poly.pdbx_seq_one_letter_code
_entity_poly.pdbx_strand_id
1 'polypeptide(L)'
;MWEVDDVLSLKEQQKMRRFCWRAALVITLLALIGFFAGIEFLKESVLKHNFNPSRHIIVEQDPDTLEIYRWKDALGKVYTPDDIHVKLFPYTVTALILIIMGIALGTYHLLKEHYLAMLLINRLGSPPSKSADPVFGARSR
;
A
#
# COMPACT_ATOMS: atom_id res chain seq x y z
N MET A 1 -8.70 23.68 1.02
CA MET A 1 -9.37 22.36 1.00
C MET A 1 -10.38 22.40 2.13
N TRP A 2 -11.58 22.93 1.84
CA TRP A 2 -12.59 23.28 2.84
C TRP A 2 -13.26 22.02 3.42
N GLU A 3 -13.75 22.15 4.66
CA GLU A 3 -14.31 21.12 5.55
C GLU A 3 -15.55 20.43 4.94
N VAL A 4 -15.35 19.51 4.00
CA VAL A 4 -16.46 18.68 3.47
C VAL A 4 -17.05 17.78 4.56
N ASP A 5 -16.28 17.52 5.62
CA ASP A 5 -16.74 16.80 6.81
C ASP A 5 -17.80 17.60 7.62
N ASP A 6 -17.83 18.95 7.50
CA ASP A 6 -18.81 19.80 8.19
C ASP A 6 -20.19 19.83 7.52
N VAL A 7 -20.30 19.34 6.28
CA VAL A 7 -21.57 19.25 5.55
C VAL A 7 -22.37 18.00 5.97
N LEU A 8 -21.70 17.01 6.56
CA LEU A 8 -22.27 15.71 6.92
C LEU A 8 -22.91 15.75 8.31
N SER A 9 -24.08 15.13 8.44
CA SER A 9 -24.69 14.87 9.75
C SER A 9 -23.85 13.89 10.58
N LEU A 10 -24.00 13.90 11.91
CA LEU A 10 -23.29 12.97 12.81
C LEU A 10 -23.44 11.49 12.41
N LYS A 11 -24.63 11.11 11.90
CA LYS A 11 -24.90 9.75 11.42
C LYS A 11 -24.11 9.43 10.15
N GLU A 12 -23.99 10.39 9.23
CA GLU A 12 -23.23 10.25 7.99
C GLU A 12 -21.72 10.24 8.26
N GLN A 13 -21.24 11.08 9.18
CA GLN A 13 -19.85 11.05 9.64
C GLN A 13 -19.46 9.68 10.23
N GLN A 14 -20.34 9.06 11.04
CA GLN A 14 -20.11 7.71 11.55
C GLN A 14 -20.13 6.63 10.45
N LYS A 15 -20.97 6.77 9.42
CA LYS A 15 -20.97 5.87 8.26
C LYS A 15 -19.68 6.03 7.46
N MET A 16 -19.28 7.27 7.17
CA MET A 16 -18.05 7.62 6.50
C MET A 16 -16.82 7.06 7.23
N ARG A 17 -16.73 7.24 8.55
CA ARG A 17 -15.62 6.72 9.36
C ARG A 17 -15.52 5.20 9.31
N ARG A 18 -16.66 4.49 9.40
CA ARG A 18 -16.70 3.02 9.27
C ARG A 18 -16.28 2.56 7.88
N PHE A 19 -16.74 3.25 6.83
CA PHE A 19 -16.31 2.98 5.47
C PHE A 19 -14.80 3.19 5.29
N CYS A 20 -14.29 4.35 5.70
CA CYS A 20 -12.87 4.68 5.63
C CYS A 20 -11.99 3.64 6.34
N TRP A 21 -12.40 3.20 7.54
CA TRP A 21 -11.68 2.16 8.28
C TRP A 21 -11.65 0.82 7.52
N ARG A 22 -12.80 0.39 6.99
CA ARG A 22 -12.89 -0.85 6.20
C ARG A 22 -12.09 -0.77 4.91
N ALA A 23 -12.18 0.35 4.20
CA ALA A 23 -11.43 0.59 2.97
C ALA A 23 -9.92 0.59 3.25
N ALA A 24 -9.46 1.30 4.29
CA ALA A 24 -8.07 1.30 4.70
C ALA A 24 -7.56 -0.10 5.04
N LEU A 25 -8.37 -0.90 5.74
CA LEU A 25 -8.03 -2.29 6.07
C LEU A 25 -7.87 -3.15 4.81
N VAL A 26 -8.83 -3.08 3.88
CA VAL A 26 -8.77 -3.84 2.62
C VAL A 26 -7.58 -3.42 1.77
N ILE A 27 -7.35 -2.11 1.62
CA ILE A 27 -6.22 -1.56 0.86
C ILE A 27 -4.89 -2.01 1.47
N THR A 28 -4.78 -2.01 2.80
CA THR A 28 -3.58 -2.47 3.50
C THR A 28 -3.31 -3.95 3.24
N LEU A 29 -4.34 -4.81 3.30
CA LEU A 29 -4.20 -6.23 3.00
C LEU A 29 -3.78 -6.46 1.54
N LEU A 30 -4.38 -5.74 0.59
CA LEU A 30 -4.00 -5.83 -0.82
C LEU A 30 -2.57 -5.33 -1.07
N ALA A 31 -2.17 -4.24 -0.39
CA ALA A 31 -0.81 -3.71 -0.45
C ALA A 31 0.22 -4.71 0.08
N LEU A 32 -0.10 -5.41 1.18
CA LEU A 32 0.76 -6.46 1.75
C LEU A 32 0.95 -7.62 0.76
N ILE A 33 -0.16 -8.11 0.17
CA ILE A 33 -0.11 -9.17 -0.84
C ILE A 33 0.71 -8.72 -2.06
N GLY A 34 0.45 -7.50 -2.54
CA GLY A 34 1.17 -6.91 -3.67
C GLY A 34 2.66 -6.72 -3.37
N PHE A 35 3.03 -6.37 -2.14
CA PHE A 35 4.42 -6.26 -1.71
C PHE A 35 5.12 -7.62 -1.77
N PHE A 36 4.56 -8.67 -1.16
CA PHE A 36 5.17 -9.99 -1.18
C PHE A 36 5.27 -10.55 -2.60
N ALA A 37 4.21 -10.43 -3.40
CA ALA A 37 4.23 -10.83 -4.81
C ALA A 37 5.27 -10.04 -5.62
N GLY A 38 5.38 -8.74 -5.37
CA GLY A 38 6.37 -7.86 -6.00
C GLY A 38 7.81 -8.23 -5.62
N ILE A 39 8.08 -8.58 -4.36
CA ILE A 39 9.40 -9.04 -3.93
C ILE A 39 9.78 -10.34 -4.63
N GLU A 40 8.89 -11.32 -4.67
CA GLU A 40 9.12 -12.58 -5.38
C GLU A 40 9.36 -12.34 -6.87
N PHE A 41 8.54 -11.48 -7.50
CA PHE A 41 8.74 -11.10 -8.90
C PHE A 41 10.09 -10.42 -9.14
N LEU A 42 10.49 -9.48 -8.27
CA LEU A 42 11.78 -8.79 -8.37
C LEU A 42 12.94 -9.76 -8.25
N LYS A 43 12.91 -10.68 -7.28
CA LYS A 43 13.95 -11.72 -7.11
C LYS A 43 13.99 -12.63 -8.33
N GLU A 44 12.84 -13.05 -8.85
CA GLU A 44 12.80 -14.06 -9.89
C GLU A 44 13.12 -13.51 -11.28
N SER A 45 12.60 -12.32 -11.60
CA SER A 45 12.61 -11.77 -12.97
C SER A 45 13.63 -10.67 -13.20
N VAL A 46 13.90 -9.83 -12.20
CA VAL A 46 14.70 -8.60 -12.37
C VAL A 46 16.10 -8.72 -11.76
N LEU A 47 16.18 -9.20 -10.51
CA LEU A 47 17.38 -9.23 -9.68
C LEU A 47 17.86 -10.66 -9.50
N LYS A 48 18.02 -11.37 -10.62
CA LYS A 48 18.38 -12.80 -10.67
C LYS A 48 19.69 -13.12 -9.97
N HIS A 49 20.61 -12.16 -9.92
CA HIS A 49 21.92 -12.34 -9.28
C HIS A 49 21.83 -12.36 -7.75
N ASN A 50 20.74 -11.88 -7.14
CA ASN A 50 20.61 -11.90 -5.69
C ASN A 50 20.46 -13.33 -5.17
N PHE A 51 20.99 -13.61 -3.97
CA PHE A 51 20.98 -14.98 -3.45
C PHE A 51 19.56 -15.52 -3.34
N ASN A 52 19.32 -16.70 -3.94
CA ASN A 52 18.07 -17.42 -3.87
C ASN A 52 18.41 -18.91 -3.61
N PRO A 53 18.02 -19.49 -2.47
CA PRO A 53 18.35 -20.88 -2.13
C PRO A 53 17.78 -21.90 -3.13
N SER A 54 16.76 -21.56 -3.92
CA SER A 54 16.24 -22.45 -4.95
C SER A 54 17.06 -22.46 -6.25
N ARG A 55 17.92 -21.46 -6.47
CA ARG A 55 18.69 -21.28 -7.71
C ARG A 55 20.20 -21.29 -7.51
N HIS A 56 20.66 -20.98 -6.30
CA HIS A 56 22.06 -20.72 -6.00
C HIS A 56 22.62 -21.66 -4.95
N ILE A 57 23.87 -22.04 -5.15
CA ILE A 57 24.66 -22.82 -4.20
C ILE A 57 25.65 -21.87 -3.53
N ILE A 58 25.75 -21.94 -2.21
CA ILE A 58 26.72 -21.15 -1.44
C ILE A 58 28.12 -21.67 -1.75
N VAL A 59 29.03 -20.76 -2.13
CA VAL A 59 30.43 -21.07 -2.44
C VAL A 59 31.33 -20.68 -1.28
N GLU A 60 31.04 -19.54 -0.66
CA GLU A 60 31.86 -18.97 0.41
C GLU A 60 30.92 -18.35 1.43
N GLN A 61 31.09 -18.76 2.68
CA GLN A 61 30.30 -18.32 3.83
C GLN A 61 31.22 -18.15 5.03
N ASP A 62 30.97 -17.12 5.81
CA ASP A 62 31.60 -16.95 7.11
C ASP A 62 31.18 -18.09 8.06
N PRO A 63 32.14 -18.84 8.63
CA PRO A 63 31.82 -19.98 9.51
C PRO A 63 31.20 -19.56 10.85
N ASP A 64 31.43 -18.32 11.30
CA ASP A 64 31.00 -17.83 12.60
C ASP A 64 29.72 -16.98 12.50
N THR A 65 29.64 -16.11 11.48
CA THR A 65 28.48 -15.21 11.30
C THR A 65 27.43 -15.76 10.34
N LEU A 66 27.75 -16.82 9.58
CA LEU A 66 26.93 -17.38 8.52
C LEU A 66 26.62 -16.38 7.38
N GLU A 67 27.35 -15.27 7.29
CA GLU A 67 27.23 -14.33 6.18
C GLU A 67 27.71 -14.96 4.87
N ILE A 68 26.88 -14.84 3.83
CA ILE A 68 27.18 -15.42 2.51
C ILE A 68 28.01 -14.40 1.72
N TYR A 69 29.28 -14.72 1.49
CA TYR A 69 30.17 -13.88 0.69
C TYR A 69 30.07 -14.18 -0.80
N ARG A 70 29.79 -15.44 -1.18
CA ARG A 70 29.70 -15.84 -2.59
C ARG A 70 28.70 -16.96 -2.81
N TRP A 71 28.00 -16.89 -3.94
CA TRP A 71 27.11 -17.94 -4.38
C TRP A 71 27.20 -18.13 -5.89
N LYS A 72 26.81 -19.31 -6.36
CA LYS A 72 26.96 -19.74 -7.75
C LYS A 72 25.63 -20.22 -8.32
N ASP A 73 25.36 -19.86 -9.58
CA ASP A 73 24.22 -20.38 -10.32
C ASP A 73 24.49 -21.73 -11.00
N ALA A 74 23.42 -22.33 -11.55
CA ALA A 74 23.49 -23.59 -12.28
C ALA A 74 24.40 -23.53 -13.53
N LEU A 75 24.67 -22.34 -14.08
CA LEU A 75 25.50 -22.14 -15.27
C LEU A 75 26.98 -21.99 -14.95
N GLY A 76 27.33 -21.87 -13.67
CA GLY A 76 28.72 -21.77 -13.26
C GLY A 76 29.14 -20.39 -12.76
N LYS A 77 28.29 -19.38 -12.89
CA LYS A 77 28.65 -17.99 -12.62
C LYS A 77 28.57 -17.71 -11.12
N VAL A 78 29.64 -17.12 -10.61
CA VAL A 78 29.75 -16.73 -9.19
C VAL A 78 29.34 -15.27 -9.05
N TYR A 79 28.53 -15.00 -8.04
CA TYR A 79 28.06 -13.69 -7.65
C TYR A 79 28.53 -13.34 -6.24
N THR A 80 28.60 -12.04 -5.98
CA THR A 80 29.07 -11.45 -4.73
C THR A 80 28.11 -10.35 -4.27
N PRO A 81 28.12 -9.98 -2.97
CA PRO A 81 27.44 -8.78 -2.48
C PRO A 81 27.85 -7.49 -3.20
N ASP A 82 29.04 -7.47 -3.81
CA ASP A 82 29.56 -6.32 -4.52
C ASP A 82 28.97 -6.10 -5.91
N ASP A 83 28.29 -7.11 -6.46
CA ASP A 83 27.64 -7.02 -7.75
C ASP A 83 26.57 -5.92 -7.76
N ILE A 84 26.54 -5.13 -8.84
CA ILE A 84 25.63 -3.98 -9.00
C ILE A 84 24.17 -4.41 -8.79
N HIS A 85 23.76 -5.54 -9.35
CA HIS A 85 22.38 -6.05 -9.21
C HIS A 85 22.02 -6.43 -7.77
N VAL A 86 23.00 -6.84 -6.97
CA VAL A 86 22.79 -7.16 -5.55
C VAL A 86 22.71 -5.86 -4.74
N LYS A 87 23.61 -4.91 -5.00
CA LYS A 87 23.60 -3.58 -4.37
C LYS A 87 22.34 -2.76 -4.68
N LEU A 88 21.74 -2.98 -5.85
CA LEU A 88 20.50 -2.31 -6.26
C LEU A 88 19.24 -2.90 -5.62
N PHE A 89 19.31 -4.08 -5.00
CA PHE A 89 18.17 -4.73 -4.36
C PHE A 89 17.44 -3.82 -3.36
N PRO A 90 18.09 -3.24 -2.33
CA PRO A 90 17.39 -2.38 -1.37
C PRO A 90 16.69 -1.19 -2.04
N TYR A 91 17.33 -0.54 -3.01
CA TYR A 91 16.73 0.59 -3.73
C TYR A 91 15.53 0.17 -4.57
N THR A 92 15.58 -1.02 -5.17
CA THR A 92 14.47 -1.57 -5.96
C THR A 92 13.29 -1.92 -5.06
N VAL A 93 13.56 -2.46 -3.87
CA VAL A 93 12.54 -2.70 -2.84
C VAL A 93 11.93 -1.39 -2.35
N THR A 94 12.74 -0.36 -2.12
CA THR A 94 12.23 0.98 -1.75
C THR A 94 11.34 1.54 -2.85
N ALA A 95 11.75 1.45 -4.13
CA ALA A 95 10.93 1.89 -5.25
C ALA A 95 9.59 1.14 -5.31
N LEU A 96 9.58 -0.18 -5.09
CA LEU A 96 8.35 -0.97 -5.01
C LEU A 96 7.43 -0.48 -3.89
N ILE A 97 7.98 -0.22 -2.69
CA ILE A 97 7.21 0.32 -1.56
C ILE A 97 6.59 1.68 -1.90
N LEU A 98 7.35 2.58 -2.52
CA LEU A 98 6.87 3.91 -2.92
C LEU A 98 5.73 3.81 -3.95
N ILE A 99 5.86 2.91 -4.93
CA ILE A 99 4.81 2.66 -5.93
C ILE A 99 3.54 2.14 -5.25
N ILE A 100 3.67 1.12 -4.39
CA ILE A 100 2.53 0.55 -3.66
C ILE A 100 1.86 1.61 -2.79
N MET A 101 2.64 2.42 -2.08
CA MET A 101 2.13 3.50 -1.24
C MET A 101 1.39 4.55 -2.08
N GLY A 102 1.95 4.95 -3.22
CA GLY A 102 1.31 5.89 -4.15
C GLY A 102 -0.04 5.36 -4.66
N ILE A 103 -0.09 4.09 -5.08
CA ILE A 103 -1.33 3.44 -5.53
C ILE A 103 -2.34 3.33 -4.39
N ALA A 104 -1.91 2.93 -3.20
CA ALA A 104 -2.77 2.77 -2.03
C ALA A 104 -3.41 4.10 -1.61
N LEU A 105 -2.60 5.17 -1.53
CA LEU A 105 -3.08 6.51 -1.21
C LEU A 105 -4.04 7.04 -2.27
N GLY A 106 -3.68 6.92 -3.56
CA GLY A 106 -4.55 7.34 -4.65
C GLY A 106 -5.89 6.61 -4.64
N THR A 107 -5.87 5.29 -4.46
CA THR A 107 -7.08 4.46 -4.39
C THR A 107 -7.94 4.83 -3.18
N TYR A 108 -7.32 5.06 -2.02
CA TYR A 108 -8.03 5.47 -0.82
C TYR A 108 -8.72 6.83 -0.98
N HIS A 109 -8.02 7.82 -1.56
CA HIS A 109 -8.58 9.13 -1.84
C HIS A 109 -9.77 9.04 -2.80
N LEU A 110 -9.64 8.32 -3.91
CA LEU A 110 -10.72 8.12 -4.87
C LEU A 110 -11.94 7.42 -4.23
N LEU A 111 -11.73 6.39 -3.42
CA LEU A 111 -12.81 5.69 -2.71
C LEU A 111 -13.51 6.61 -1.70
N LYS A 112 -12.76 7.40 -0.94
CA LYS A 112 -13.32 8.35 0.03
C LYS A 112 -14.18 9.40 -0.69
N GLU A 113 -13.66 10.01 -1.74
CA GLU A 113 -14.37 11.03 -2.53
C GLU A 113 -15.61 10.47 -3.20
N HIS A 114 -15.50 9.28 -3.81
CA HIS A 114 -16.64 8.61 -4.43
C HIS A 114 -17.74 8.27 -3.43
N TYR A 115 -17.37 7.76 -2.25
CA TYR A 115 -18.35 7.47 -1.21
C TYR A 115 -19.01 8.73 -0.66
N LEU A 116 -18.26 9.83 -0.52
CA LEU A 116 -18.79 11.13 -0.15
C LEU A 116 -19.81 11.64 -1.17
N ALA A 117 -19.47 11.57 -2.46
CA ALA A 117 -20.37 11.96 -3.54
C ALA A 117 -21.69 11.14 -3.50
N MET A 118 -21.60 9.82 -3.28
CA MET A 118 -22.78 8.97 -3.11
C MET A 118 -23.64 9.36 -1.91
N LEU A 119 -23.05 9.71 -0.77
CA LEU A 119 -23.81 10.16 0.40
C LEU A 119 -24.57 11.47 0.11
N LEU A 120 -23.93 12.44 -0.56
CA LEU A 120 -24.57 13.70 -0.93
C LEU A 120 -25.70 13.51 -1.95
N ILE A 121 -25.50 12.67 -2.96
CA ILE A 121 -26.53 12.35 -3.97
C ILE A 121 -27.74 11.67 -3.31
N ASN A 122 -27.51 10.70 -2.42
CA ASN A 122 -28.59 10.02 -1.70
C ASN A 122 -29.39 10.99 -0.80
N ARG A 123 -28.74 12.02 -0.25
CA ARG A 123 -29.41 13.08 0.52
C ARG A 123 -30.29 13.99 -0.35
N LEU A 124 -29.84 14.29 -1.58
CA LEU A 124 -30.60 15.09 -2.56
C LEU A 124 -31.79 14.34 -3.16
N GLY A 125 -31.68 13.01 -3.33
CA GLY A 125 -32.75 12.16 -3.88
C GLY A 125 -33.80 11.69 -2.87
N SER A 126 -33.59 11.95 -1.57
CA SER A 126 -34.55 11.57 -0.52
C SER A 126 -35.54 12.72 -0.27
N PRO A 127 -36.87 12.50 -0.32
CA PRO A 127 -37.84 13.53 0.05
C PRO A 127 -37.59 14.00 1.49
N PRO A 128 -37.90 15.27 1.84
CA PRO A 128 -37.58 15.83 3.15
C PRO A 128 -38.20 14.94 4.24
N SER A 129 -37.33 14.23 4.97
CA SER A 129 -37.77 13.47 6.13
C SER A 129 -38.28 14.46 7.18
N LYS A 130 -39.46 14.19 7.75
CA LYS A 130 -40.16 15.04 8.74
C LYS A 130 -39.35 15.37 10.01
N SER A 131 -38.17 14.79 10.21
CA SER A 131 -37.27 15.15 11.30
C SER A 131 -36.12 15.99 10.76
N ALA A 132 -36.23 17.31 10.96
CA ALA A 132 -35.09 18.20 10.87
C ALA A 132 -34.09 17.82 11.97
N ASP A 133 -33.07 17.02 11.62
CA ASP A 133 -31.87 16.92 12.46
C ASP A 133 -31.21 18.32 12.47
N PRO A 134 -30.82 18.87 13.63
CA PRO A 134 -30.40 20.26 13.75
C PRO A 134 -29.11 20.50 12.96
N VAL A 135 -29.22 21.26 11.88
CA VAL A 135 -28.09 21.83 11.15
C VAL A 135 -27.53 22.94 12.04
N PHE A 136 -26.41 22.70 12.71
CA PHE A 136 -25.69 23.77 13.43
C PHE A 136 -24.93 24.64 12.42
N GLY A 137 -25.69 25.45 11.69
CA GLY A 137 -25.21 26.59 10.92
C GLY A 137 -25.69 27.89 11.55
N ALA A 138 -25.35 28.14 12.82
CA ALA A 138 -25.55 29.43 13.46
C ALA A 138 -24.73 29.52 14.76
N ARG A 139 -23.39 29.59 14.66
CA ARG A 139 -22.64 30.36 15.65
C ARG A 139 -22.66 31.81 15.20
N SER A 140 -23.67 32.54 15.67
CA SER A 140 -23.68 33.99 15.66
C SER A 140 -22.81 34.52 16.80
N ARG A 141 -21.80 35.32 16.41
CA ARG A 141 -20.99 36.26 17.20
C ARG A 141 -19.99 35.68 18.20
#